data_AF-A0A1R1BIW7-F1
#
_entry.id   AF-A0A1R1BIW7-F1
#
_cell.length_a   1.000
_cell.length_b   1.000
_cell.length_c   1.000
_cell.angle_alpha   90.00
_cell.angle_beta   90.00
_cell.angle_gamma   90.00
#
_symmetry.space_group_name_H-M   'P 1'
#
loop_
_entity.id
_entity.type
_entity.pdbx_description
1 polymer ?
#
loop_
_entity_poly.entity_id
_entity_poly.type
_entity_poly.pdbx_seq_one_letter_code
_entity_poly.pdbx_strand_id
1 'polypeptide(L)'
;MKFDFTGTKLNIRTWLASGNSYNLKIDNIDKGSFSGNNTATYGVSYVDSSMYDGRHSVEITTTSSTLYVDTIDISSTGQILPFTGITALPSVPLNLAAQALDGGIELSWGTVTGATGYSLKRSTTAGGPYSTVASNVYVSPYSDTSVTNGTTYYYVVTALNAFGESVISNEASATPMGSKRVILTTTMTNGDTFEYNLSKTELTTFLNWYDTKAAVAGPVKYTFTNQHLKGSFLARKNSLIFDKIIKFKYDEYSVSGIGTPTEVAEVTAGTALSITLTDGKVEEFILSAADYNAFVAWHDAKSAGTGPARYTFENPLKKGPFIARHEVVIFDKISSYDSEDFN
;
A
#
# COMPACT_ATOMS: atom_id res chain seq x y z
N MET A 1 -18.63 32.60 -29.57
CA MET A 1 -18.70 33.70 -28.59
C MET A 1 -17.94 33.29 -27.34
N LYS A 2 -17.21 34.23 -26.72
CA LYS A 2 -16.53 34.00 -25.43
C LYS A 2 -16.78 35.18 -24.51
N PHE A 3 -17.04 34.92 -23.23
CA PHE A 3 -17.20 35.93 -22.19
C PHE A 3 -16.86 35.33 -20.82
N ASP A 4 -16.55 36.17 -19.84
CA ASP A 4 -16.44 35.75 -18.45
C ASP A 4 -17.66 36.25 -17.67
N PHE A 5 -17.98 35.64 -16.54
CA PHE A 5 -18.95 36.19 -15.59
C PHE A 5 -18.59 35.87 -14.14
N THR A 6 -19.15 36.61 -13.19
CA THR A 6 -19.07 36.26 -11.76
C THR A 6 -20.40 35.75 -11.22
N GLY A 7 -20.37 34.82 -10.28
CA GLY A 7 -21.54 34.33 -9.55
C GLY A 7 -21.78 32.82 -9.68
N THR A 8 -22.92 32.37 -9.16
CA THR A 8 -23.24 30.95 -8.92
C THR A 8 -24.20 30.31 -9.93
N LYS A 9 -24.69 31.08 -10.92
CA LYS A 9 -25.73 30.65 -11.86
C LYS A 9 -25.39 31.11 -13.28
N LEU A 10 -25.68 30.25 -14.24
CA LEU A 10 -25.71 30.56 -15.68
C LEU A 10 -26.91 29.90 -16.36
N ASN A 11 -27.68 30.70 -17.08
CA ASN A 11 -28.73 30.26 -17.98
C ASN A 11 -28.48 30.85 -19.37
N ILE A 12 -28.47 30.00 -20.39
CA ILE A 12 -28.29 30.41 -21.78
C ILE A 12 -29.48 29.94 -22.60
N ARG A 13 -30.12 30.87 -23.30
CA ARG A 13 -31.10 30.55 -24.34
C ARG A 13 -30.54 30.89 -25.70
N THR A 14 -30.68 29.95 -26.63
CA THR A 14 -30.27 30.12 -28.02
C THR A 14 -31.43 29.84 -28.95
N TRP A 15 -31.31 30.34 -30.18
CA TRP A 15 -32.22 29.97 -31.25
C TRP A 15 -31.69 28.72 -31.97
N LEU A 16 -32.38 27.60 -31.79
CA LEU A 16 -31.96 26.29 -32.30
C LEU A 16 -32.69 25.97 -33.62
N ALA A 17 -32.09 26.34 -34.75
CA ALA A 17 -32.57 25.97 -36.08
C ALA A 17 -31.98 24.63 -36.55
N SER A 18 -32.65 23.97 -37.51
CA SER A 18 -32.14 22.72 -38.12
C SER A 18 -30.75 22.93 -38.73
N GLY A 19 -29.85 21.98 -38.51
CA GLY A 19 -28.47 22.02 -39.03
C GLY A 19 -27.48 22.86 -38.21
N ASN A 20 -27.94 23.60 -37.20
CA ASN A 20 -27.04 24.30 -36.28
C ASN A 20 -26.70 23.41 -35.08
N SER A 21 -25.41 23.35 -34.74
CA SER A 21 -24.90 22.76 -33.50
C SER A 21 -24.06 23.77 -32.75
N TYR A 22 -24.27 23.87 -31.44
CA TYR A 22 -23.57 24.74 -30.52
C TYR A 22 -22.88 23.91 -29.45
N ASN A 23 -21.58 24.03 -29.29
CA ASN A 23 -20.85 23.39 -28.20
C ASN A 23 -20.60 24.42 -27.10
N LEU A 24 -20.82 24.02 -25.85
CA LEU A 24 -20.62 24.87 -24.69
C LEU A 24 -19.47 24.33 -23.85
N LYS A 25 -18.50 25.21 -23.58
CA LYS A 25 -17.51 25.00 -22.53
C LYS A 25 -17.71 26.05 -21.45
N ILE A 26 -17.65 25.61 -20.20
CA ILE A 26 -17.59 26.48 -19.03
C ILE A 26 -16.34 26.08 -18.26
N ASP A 27 -15.46 27.04 -17.98
CA ASP A 27 -14.19 26.82 -17.29
C ASP A 27 -13.34 25.74 -17.99
N ASN A 28 -13.41 25.72 -19.32
CA ASN A 28 -12.78 24.71 -20.20
C ASN A 28 -13.30 23.27 -20.01
N ILE A 29 -14.37 23.08 -19.25
CA ILE A 29 -15.09 21.82 -19.13
C ILE A 29 -16.17 21.79 -20.21
N ASP A 30 -16.15 20.74 -21.04
CA ASP A 30 -17.19 20.52 -22.04
C ASP A 30 -18.52 20.19 -21.35
N LYS A 31 -19.54 20.99 -21.63
CA LYS A 31 -20.92 20.84 -21.14
C LYS A 31 -21.82 20.19 -22.19
N GLY A 32 -21.27 19.80 -23.33
CA GLY A 32 -21.94 19.12 -24.42
C GLY A 32 -22.37 20.04 -25.56
N SER A 33 -23.08 19.43 -26.50
CA SER A 33 -23.58 20.06 -27.72
C SER A 33 -25.10 20.20 -27.67
N PHE A 34 -25.61 21.32 -28.18
CA PHE A 34 -27.03 21.60 -28.34
C PHE A 34 -27.34 21.78 -29.83
N SER A 35 -28.41 21.16 -30.32
CA SER A 35 -28.84 21.23 -31.73
C SER A 35 -30.37 21.34 -31.85
N GLY A 36 -30.84 21.88 -32.97
CA GLY A 36 -32.28 22.06 -33.25
C GLY A 36 -32.95 20.84 -33.88
N ASN A 37 -34.17 20.52 -33.44
CA ASN A 37 -34.97 19.37 -33.90
C ASN A 37 -35.94 19.73 -35.05
N ASN A 38 -35.44 20.25 -36.17
CA ASN A 38 -36.23 20.57 -37.38
C ASN A 38 -37.34 21.63 -37.26
N THR A 39 -37.48 22.34 -36.14
CA THR A 39 -38.38 23.49 -36.00
C THR A 39 -37.67 24.61 -35.25
N ALA A 40 -37.57 25.78 -35.87
CA ALA A 40 -36.87 26.94 -35.34
C ALA A 40 -37.53 27.43 -34.04
N THR A 41 -36.94 27.09 -32.89
CA THR A 41 -37.52 27.36 -31.57
C THR A 41 -36.49 28.06 -30.68
N TYR A 42 -36.94 29.02 -29.87
CA TYR A 42 -36.13 29.57 -28.77
C TYR A 42 -36.15 28.57 -27.61
N GLY A 43 -34.98 28.04 -27.27
CA GLY A 43 -34.83 26.98 -26.28
C GLY A 43 -33.86 27.36 -25.19
N VAL A 44 -34.19 26.98 -23.96
CA VAL A 44 -33.20 26.88 -22.89
C VAL A 44 -32.17 25.85 -23.33
N SER A 45 -30.96 26.34 -23.61
CA SER A 45 -29.86 25.50 -24.09
C SER A 45 -29.04 25.00 -22.92
N TYR A 46 -28.86 25.80 -21.86
CA TYR A 46 -28.16 25.37 -20.66
C TYR A 46 -28.71 26.09 -19.42
N VAL A 47 -28.84 25.37 -18.31
CA VAL A 47 -29.12 25.93 -16.98
C VAL A 47 -28.24 25.23 -15.97
N ASP A 48 -27.47 26.02 -15.23
CA ASP A 48 -26.79 25.58 -14.02
C ASP A 48 -27.01 26.64 -12.94
N SER A 49 -27.47 26.20 -11.78
CA SER A 49 -27.74 27.06 -10.62
C SER A 49 -26.95 26.64 -9.38
N SER A 50 -25.97 25.76 -9.58
CA SER A 50 -25.15 25.13 -8.54
C SER A 50 -23.65 25.37 -8.75
N MET A 51 -23.29 26.40 -9.51
CA MET A 51 -21.88 26.75 -9.72
C MET A 51 -21.33 27.37 -8.43
N TYR A 52 -20.04 27.17 -8.18
CA TYR A 52 -19.38 27.82 -7.06
C TYR A 52 -19.40 29.35 -7.24
N ASP A 53 -19.36 30.12 -6.15
CA ASP A 53 -19.31 31.57 -6.25
C ASP A 53 -17.91 32.00 -6.67
N GLY A 54 -17.77 32.49 -7.90
CA GLY A 54 -16.47 32.83 -8.47
C GLY A 54 -16.57 33.41 -9.87
N ARG A 55 -15.41 33.59 -10.51
CA ARG A 55 -15.33 33.99 -11.91
C ARG A 55 -15.28 32.75 -12.80
N HIS A 56 -16.13 32.73 -13.82
CA HIS A 56 -16.26 31.65 -14.78
C HIS A 56 -16.00 32.14 -16.20
N SER A 57 -15.46 31.26 -17.03
CA SER A 57 -15.18 31.52 -18.44
C SER A 57 -16.08 30.68 -19.33
N VAL A 58 -16.86 31.33 -20.18
CA VAL A 58 -17.82 30.68 -21.08
C VAL A 58 -17.31 30.78 -22.51
N GLU A 59 -17.28 29.64 -23.19
CA GLU A 59 -16.98 29.54 -24.62
C GLU A 59 -18.10 28.78 -25.33
N ILE A 60 -18.78 29.45 -26.25
CA ILE A 60 -19.79 28.87 -27.12
C ILE A 60 -19.24 28.85 -28.54
N THR A 61 -19.06 27.65 -29.10
CA THR A 61 -18.61 27.47 -30.48
C THR A 61 -19.74 26.90 -31.33
N THR A 62 -19.69 27.16 -32.63
CA THR A 62 -20.65 26.60 -33.58
C THR A 62 -19.91 26.14 -34.82
N THR A 63 -20.45 25.12 -35.48
CA THR A 63 -20.01 24.69 -36.81
C THR A 63 -20.66 25.52 -37.93
N SER A 64 -21.67 26.33 -37.60
CA SER A 64 -22.34 27.27 -38.50
C SER A 64 -21.56 28.59 -38.62
N SER A 65 -21.85 29.41 -39.62
CA SER A 65 -21.24 30.74 -39.75
C SER A 65 -21.80 31.75 -38.74
N THR A 66 -22.95 31.45 -38.11
CA THR A 66 -23.66 32.37 -37.21
C THR A 66 -24.11 31.67 -35.93
N LEU A 67 -23.87 32.31 -34.79
CA LEU A 67 -24.37 31.89 -33.47
C LEU A 67 -25.50 32.85 -33.06
N TYR A 68 -26.68 32.29 -32.75
CA TYR A 68 -27.83 33.06 -32.28
C TYR A 68 -28.05 32.84 -30.79
N VAL A 69 -27.72 33.86 -29.99
CA VAL A 69 -27.99 33.88 -28.53
C VAL A 69 -29.10 34.85 -28.26
N ASP A 70 -30.14 34.38 -27.58
CA ASP A 70 -31.30 35.19 -27.21
C ASP A 70 -31.04 35.86 -25.84
N THR A 71 -30.78 35.04 -24.82
CA THR A 71 -30.55 35.53 -23.46
C THR A 71 -29.40 34.80 -22.76
N ILE A 72 -28.71 35.54 -21.91
CA ILE A 72 -27.72 35.05 -20.95
C ILE A 72 -28.12 35.63 -19.59
N ASP A 73 -28.59 34.78 -18.69
CA ASP A 73 -28.88 35.18 -17.32
C ASP A 73 -27.83 34.61 -16.37
N ILE A 74 -27.35 35.43 -15.44
CA ILE A 74 -26.41 35.05 -14.39
C ILE A 74 -27.02 35.31 -13.00
N SER A 75 -26.28 35.00 -11.93
CA SER A 75 -26.69 35.37 -10.56
C SER A 75 -26.92 36.88 -10.44
N SER A 76 -27.88 37.30 -9.61
CA SER A 76 -28.20 38.72 -9.40
C SER A 76 -27.06 39.55 -8.81
N THR A 77 -26.11 38.89 -8.14
CA THR A 77 -24.87 39.47 -7.60
C THR A 77 -23.72 39.48 -8.61
N GLY A 78 -23.92 38.87 -9.77
CA GLY A 78 -22.91 38.64 -10.79
C GLY A 78 -22.76 39.77 -11.79
N GLN A 79 -21.64 39.75 -12.51
CA GLN A 79 -21.38 40.67 -13.63
C GLN A 79 -20.88 39.90 -14.86
N ILE A 80 -21.29 40.32 -16.05
CA ILE A 80 -20.69 39.89 -17.31
C ILE A 80 -19.40 40.68 -17.52
N LEU A 81 -18.32 39.98 -17.85
CA LEU A 81 -16.98 40.52 -17.99
C LEU A 81 -16.39 40.16 -19.37
N PRO A 82 -15.44 40.97 -19.88
CA PRO A 82 -14.68 40.61 -21.07
C PRO A 82 -13.96 39.27 -20.87
N PHE A 83 -13.94 38.44 -21.90
CA PHE A 83 -13.18 37.18 -21.89
C PHE A 83 -11.69 37.46 -21.80
N THR A 84 -11.04 36.98 -20.73
CA THR A 84 -9.60 37.17 -20.52
C THR A 84 -8.78 35.87 -20.62
N GLY A 85 -9.40 34.79 -21.10
CA GLY A 85 -8.85 33.43 -21.04
C GLY A 85 -9.51 32.62 -19.93
N ILE A 86 -9.08 31.37 -19.72
CA ILE A 86 -9.59 30.52 -18.63
C ILE A 86 -9.13 31.16 -17.31
N THR A 87 -10.04 31.77 -16.55
CA THR A 87 -9.73 32.48 -15.28
C THR A 87 -10.36 31.84 -14.05
N ALA A 88 -10.74 30.57 -14.18
CA ALA A 88 -11.37 29.78 -13.13
C ALA A 88 -10.34 28.96 -12.34
N LEU A 89 -10.68 28.66 -11.08
CA LEU A 89 -9.98 27.63 -10.32
C LEU A 89 -10.10 26.28 -11.04
N PRO A 90 -9.13 25.37 -10.90
CA PRO A 90 -9.25 24.03 -11.48
C PRO A 90 -10.49 23.30 -10.93
N SER A 91 -11.02 22.35 -11.70
CA SER A 91 -12.05 21.47 -11.17
C SER A 91 -11.50 20.58 -10.05
N VAL A 92 -12.40 20.07 -9.22
CA VAL A 92 -12.05 19.19 -8.11
C VAL A 92 -11.43 17.89 -8.64
N PRO A 93 -10.28 17.43 -8.10
CA PRO A 93 -9.76 16.10 -8.41
C PRO A 93 -10.76 15.02 -8.01
N LEU A 94 -11.01 14.06 -8.91
CA LEU A 94 -11.93 12.95 -8.69
C LEU A 94 -11.18 11.62 -8.54
N ASN A 95 -11.85 10.63 -7.96
CA ASN A 95 -11.36 9.26 -7.79
C ASN A 95 -10.05 9.19 -7.00
N LEU A 96 -9.92 10.00 -5.93
CA LEU A 96 -8.80 9.85 -5.02
C LEU A 96 -8.87 8.46 -4.37
N ALA A 97 -7.81 7.69 -4.50
CA ALA A 97 -7.60 6.40 -3.87
C ALA A 97 -6.29 6.42 -3.07
N ALA A 98 -6.29 5.71 -1.94
CA ALA A 98 -5.13 5.54 -1.07
C ALA A 98 -4.83 4.04 -0.92
N GLN A 99 -3.61 3.64 -1.24
CA GLN A 99 -3.12 2.27 -1.11
C GLN A 99 -2.02 2.22 -0.05
N ALA A 100 -2.20 1.37 0.95
CA ALA A 100 -1.19 1.10 1.97
C ALA A 100 0.02 0.38 1.37
N LEU A 101 1.23 0.87 1.69
CA LEU A 101 2.52 0.26 1.41
C LEU A 101 3.28 0.02 2.73
N ASP A 102 4.45 -0.61 2.64
CA ASP A 102 5.38 -0.75 3.76
C ASP A 102 6.06 0.58 4.06
N GLY A 103 5.67 1.23 5.16
CA GLY A 103 6.21 2.53 5.55
C GLY A 103 5.80 3.67 4.61
N GLY A 104 4.72 3.49 3.85
CA GLY A 104 4.26 4.47 2.89
C GLY A 104 2.79 4.31 2.51
N ILE A 105 2.21 5.35 1.93
CA ILE A 105 0.89 5.31 1.29
C ILE A 105 1.03 5.85 -0.12
N GLU A 106 0.57 5.09 -1.11
CA GLU A 106 0.46 5.56 -2.49
C GLU A 106 -0.92 6.17 -2.73
N LEU A 107 -0.94 7.38 -3.27
CA LEU A 107 -2.13 8.16 -3.55
C LEU A 107 -2.25 8.31 -5.06
N SER A 108 -3.43 8.01 -5.59
CA SER A 108 -3.74 8.19 -7.01
C SER A 108 -5.07 8.93 -7.19
N TRP A 109 -5.13 9.81 -8.17
CA TRP A 109 -6.33 10.58 -8.54
C TRP A 109 -6.38 10.82 -10.05
N GLY A 110 -7.55 11.21 -10.54
CA GLY A 110 -7.76 11.57 -11.95
C GLY A 110 -7.16 12.92 -12.32
N THR A 111 -6.60 13.02 -13.52
CA THR A 111 -6.05 14.27 -14.05
C THR A 111 -7.12 15.36 -14.19
N VAL A 112 -6.80 16.56 -13.70
CA VAL A 112 -7.64 17.76 -13.80
C VAL A 112 -7.14 18.64 -14.95
N THR A 113 -7.98 18.85 -15.95
CA THR A 113 -7.70 19.78 -17.06
C THR A 113 -7.53 21.20 -16.53
N GLY A 114 -6.44 21.87 -16.93
CA GLY A 114 -6.15 23.25 -16.49
C GLY A 114 -5.44 23.36 -15.13
N ALA A 115 -5.17 22.23 -14.46
CA ALA A 115 -4.29 22.20 -13.31
C ALA A 115 -2.81 22.28 -13.74
N THR A 116 -2.03 23.10 -13.05
CA THR A 116 -0.56 23.18 -13.17
C THR A 116 0.16 22.41 -12.06
N GLY A 117 -0.58 21.85 -11.11
CA GLY A 117 -0.08 21.00 -10.03
C GLY A 117 -1.19 20.61 -9.06
N TYR A 118 -0.82 19.90 -8.00
CA TYR A 118 -1.73 19.46 -6.95
C TYR A 118 -1.13 19.70 -5.55
N SER A 119 -1.99 19.94 -4.57
CA SER A 119 -1.62 19.84 -3.14
C SER A 119 -2.27 18.60 -2.54
N LEU A 120 -1.47 17.79 -1.85
CA LEU A 120 -1.94 16.65 -1.09
C LEU A 120 -1.99 17.05 0.38
N LYS A 121 -3.13 16.77 1.01
CA LYS A 121 -3.41 17.14 2.39
C LYS A 121 -3.79 15.89 3.17
N ARG A 122 -3.32 15.79 4.41
CA ARG A 122 -3.43 14.62 5.27
C ARG A 122 -3.99 14.98 6.64
N SER A 123 -4.78 14.08 7.22
CA SER A 123 -5.19 14.10 8.63
C SER A 123 -5.07 12.71 9.24
N THR A 124 -5.00 12.63 10.56
CA THR A 124 -5.20 11.38 11.32
C THR A 124 -6.65 11.24 11.80
N THR A 125 -7.51 12.20 11.47
CA THR A 125 -8.93 12.21 11.83
C THR A 125 -9.78 12.28 10.56
N ALA A 126 -10.80 11.42 10.47
CA ALA A 126 -11.76 11.43 9.37
C ALA A 126 -12.48 12.79 9.30
N GLY A 127 -12.57 13.37 8.11
CA GLY A 127 -13.15 14.69 7.87
C GLY A 127 -12.20 15.86 8.15
N GLY A 128 -10.98 15.61 8.63
CA GLY A 128 -9.97 16.62 8.89
C GLY A 128 -9.94 17.14 10.35
N PRO A 129 -9.29 18.29 10.61
CA PRO A 129 -8.67 19.19 9.64
C PRO A 129 -7.46 18.54 8.94
N TYR A 130 -7.20 18.95 7.69
CA TYR A 130 -6.09 18.43 6.88
C TYR A 130 -4.92 19.40 6.84
N SER A 131 -3.70 18.86 6.96
CA SER A 131 -2.45 19.60 6.77
C SER A 131 -1.81 19.23 5.44
N THR A 132 -1.27 20.20 4.71
CA THR A 132 -0.55 19.93 3.46
C THR A 132 0.70 19.11 3.72
N VAL A 133 0.82 17.96 3.05
CA VAL A 133 2.00 17.08 3.12
C VAL A 133 2.88 17.20 1.87
N ALA A 134 2.29 17.60 0.75
CA ALA A 134 3.02 17.90 -0.48
C ALA A 134 2.27 18.96 -1.29
N SER A 135 3.00 19.84 -1.95
CA SER A 135 2.47 20.90 -2.83
C SER A 135 3.22 20.88 -4.14
N ASN A 136 2.63 21.42 -5.21
CA ASN A 136 3.21 21.42 -6.56
C ASN A 136 3.56 20.01 -7.05
N VAL A 137 2.73 19.02 -6.71
CA VAL A 137 2.85 17.68 -7.29
C VAL A 137 2.30 17.73 -8.71
N TYR A 138 3.08 17.25 -9.68
CA TYR A 138 2.74 17.39 -11.10
C TYR A 138 2.14 16.12 -11.71
N VAL A 139 2.36 14.97 -11.07
CA VAL A 139 1.95 13.66 -11.57
C VAL A 139 1.25 12.84 -10.49
N SER A 140 0.32 12.00 -10.94
CA SER A 140 -0.31 10.93 -10.17
C SER A 140 0.27 9.60 -10.69
N PRO A 141 0.62 8.63 -9.82
CA PRO A 141 0.45 8.63 -8.37
C PRO A 141 1.56 9.37 -7.58
N TYR A 142 1.34 9.59 -6.28
CA TYR A 142 2.29 10.13 -5.31
C TYR A 142 2.47 9.20 -4.12
N SER A 143 3.71 9.01 -3.65
CA SER A 143 4.02 8.18 -2.47
C SER A 143 4.33 9.05 -1.26
N ASP A 144 3.48 9.01 -0.23
CA ASP A 144 3.74 9.60 1.08
C ASP A 144 4.51 8.60 1.95
N THR A 145 5.81 8.82 2.12
CA THR A 145 6.71 7.99 2.96
C THR A 145 6.95 8.58 4.36
N SER A 146 6.25 9.66 4.70
CA SER A 146 6.36 10.33 6.02
C SER A 146 5.37 9.78 7.06
N VAL A 147 4.72 8.67 6.75
CA VAL A 147 3.67 8.04 7.54
C VAL A 147 4.24 6.98 8.49
N THR A 148 3.57 6.82 9.62
CA THR A 148 3.87 5.73 10.56
C THR A 148 2.92 4.57 10.32
N ASN A 149 3.49 3.39 10.08
CA ASN A 149 2.74 2.15 9.97
C ASN A 149 1.84 1.90 11.20
N GLY A 150 0.66 1.31 10.99
CA GLY A 150 -0.36 1.05 12.00
C GLY A 150 -1.25 2.25 12.33
N THR A 151 -0.92 3.45 11.84
CA THR A 151 -1.75 4.65 12.00
C THR A 151 -2.60 4.86 10.76
N THR A 152 -3.93 5.00 10.90
CA THR A 152 -4.80 5.35 9.78
C THR A 152 -4.64 6.82 9.42
N TYR A 153 -4.44 7.09 8.13
CA TYR A 153 -4.37 8.45 7.60
C TYR A 153 -5.50 8.67 6.58
N TYR A 154 -6.01 9.89 6.57
CA TYR A 154 -7.07 10.38 5.69
C TYR A 154 -6.50 11.47 4.79
N TYR A 155 -6.74 11.35 3.50
CA TYR A 155 -6.18 12.22 2.48
C TYR A 155 -7.27 12.88 1.65
N VAL A 156 -6.98 14.12 1.26
CA VAL A 156 -7.68 14.85 0.21
C VAL A 156 -6.65 15.51 -0.70
N VAL A 157 -7.03 15.71 -1.96
CA VAL A 157 -6.20 16.36 -2.97
C VAL A 157 -6.95 17.55 -3.54
N THR A 158 -6.22 18.63 -3.78
CA THR A 158 -6.68 19.83 -4.48
C THR A 158 -5.83 20.05 -5.72
N ALA A 159 -6.44 20.57 -6.77
CA ALA A 159 -5.73 21.00 -7.98
C ALA A 159 -5.37 22.49 -7.88
N LEU A 160 -4.23 22.87 -8.45
CA LEU A 160 -3.66 24.21 -8.42
C LEU A 160 -3.56 24.76 -9.84
N ASN A 161 -3.81 26.05 -10.02
CA ASN A 161 -3.36 26.81 -11.20
C ASN A 161 -2.95 28.24 -10.80
N ALA A 162 -2.67 29.09 -11.78
CA ALA A 162 -2.28 30.49 -11.56
C ALA A 162 -3.35 31.34 -10.82
N PHE A 163 -4.60 30.88 -10.79
CA PHE A 163 -5.73 31.57 -10.16
C PHE A 163 -6.03 31.07 -8.74
N GLY A 164 -5.47 29.92 -8.35
CA GLY A 164 -5.56 29.40 -6.99
C GLY A 164 -5.78 27.90 -6.91
N GLU A 165 -6.32 27.47 -5.77
CA GLU A 165 -6.53 26.07 -5.41
C GLU A 165 -8.03 25.69 -5.53
N SER A 166 -8.30 24.52 -6.10
CA SER A 166 -9.65 23.96 -6.19
C SER A 166 -10.22 23.61 -4.81
N VAL A 167 -11.51 23.26 -4.78
CA VAL A 167 -12.09 22.54 -3.64
C VAL A 167 -11.43 21.15 -3.51
N ILE A 168 -11.42 20.60 -2.29
CA ILE A 168 -10.88 19.27 -1.96
C ILE A 168 -11.64 18.13 -2.67
N SER A 169 -10.92 17.08 -3.03
CA SER A 169 -11.46 15.82 -3.57
C SER A 169 -12.36 15.07 -2.59
N ASN A 170 -12.86 13.89 -3.01
CA ASN A 170 -13.30 12.88 -2.05
C ASN A 170 -12.18 12.54 -1.06
N GLU A 171 -12.53 12.21 0.17
CA GLU A 171 -11.58 11.67 1.14
C GLU A 171 -11.23 10.22 0.76
N ALA A 172 -9.96 9.85 0.89
CA ALA A 172 -9.49 8.48 0.83
C ALA A 172 -8.68 8.18 2.08
N SER A 173 -8.72 6.95 2.58
CA SER A 173 -7.95 6.56 3.76
C SER A 173 -7.17 5.27 3.53
N ALA A 174 -6.03 5.17 4.19
CA ALA A 174 -5.23 3.96 4.23
C ALA A 174 -4.50 3.87 5.56
N THR A 175 -4.28 2.63 6.02
CA THR A 175 -3.43 2.34 7.16
C THR A 175 -2.18 1.63 6.63
N PRO A 176 -1.02 2.31 6.55
CA PRO A 176 0.19 1.69 6.09
C PRO A 176 0.57 0.60 7.09
N MET A 177 1.02 -0.55 6.60
CA MET A 177 1.35 -1.68 7.45
C MET A 177 2.77 -2.09 7.14
N GLY A 178 3.57 -2.30 8.19
CA GLY A 178 4.91 -2.83 8.00
C GLY A 178 4.82 -4.20 7.36
N SER A 179 5.68 -4.49 6.38
CA SER A 179 5.79 -5.86 5.88
C SER A 179 6.16 -6.78 7.05
N LYS A 180 5.50 -7.94 7.16
CA LYS A 180 5.98 -8.98 8.06
C LYS A 180 7.32 -9.48 7.52
N ARG A 181 8.38 -9.22 8.28
CA ARG A 181 9.74 -9.65 7.97
C ARG A 181 10.16 -10.74 8.94
N VAL A 182 11.20 -11.45 8.56
CA VAL A 182 11.71 -12.58 9.32
C VAL A 182 13.22 -12.50 9.38
N ILE A 183 13.80 -12.62 10.57
CA ILE A 183 15.23 -12.88 10.72
C ILE A 183 15.44 -14.39 10.75
N LEU A 184 15.97 -14.96 9.68
CA LEU A 184 16.42 -16.35 9.65
C LEU A 184 17.87 -16.40 10.13
N THR A 185 18.15 -17.12 11.21
CA THR A 185 19.51 -17.43 11.66
C THR A 185 19.81 -18.89 11.37
N THR A 186 20.86 -19.16 10.59
CA THR A 186 21.33 -20.52 10.31
C THR A 186 22.63 -20.79 11.04
N THR A 187 22.80 -22.01 11.55
CA THR A 187 24.04 -22.49 12.18
C THR A 187 24.65 -23.57 11.30
N MET A 188 25.93 -23.44 10.97
CA MET A 188 26.65 -24.34 10.08
C MET A 188 27.44 -25.41 10.83
N THR A 189 27.86 -26.47 10.13
CA THR A 189 28.66 -27.58 10.67
C THR A 189 29.99 -27.18 11.30
N ASN A 190 30.51 -26.01 10.93
CA ASN A 190 31.74 -25.44 11.50
C ASN A 190 31.47 -24.53 12.70
N GLY A 191 30.22 -24.40 13.13
CA GLY A 191 29.79 -23.53 14.22
C GLY A 191 29.46 -22.08 13.80
N ASP A 192 29.75 -21.69 12.56
CA ASP A 192 29.44 -20.34 12.07
C ASP A 192 27.91 -20.10 12.05
N THR A 193 27.52 -18.86 12.33
CA THR A 193 26.12 -18.44 12.25
C THR A 193 25.94 -17.33 11.21
N PHE A 194 24.85 -17.40 10.48
CA PHE A 194 24.48 -16.40 9.47
C PHE A 194 23.04 -15.94 9.70
N GLU A 195 22.82 -14.64 9.74
CA GLU A 195 21.49 -14.04 9.83
C GLU A 195 21.04 -13.51 8.47
N TYR A 196 19.74 -13.59 8.17
CA TYR A 196 19.15 -13.11 6.92
C TYR A 196 17.82 -12.42 7.20
N ASN A 197 17.61 -11.23 6.64
CA ASN A 197 16.38 -10.45 6.83
C ASN A 197 15.39 -10.63 5.68
N LEU A 198 14.57 -11.67 5.77
CA LEU A 198 13.71 -12.15 4.69
C LEU A 198 12.30 -11.55 4.73
N SER A 199 11.64 -11.49 3.58
CA SER A 199 10.18 -11.49 3.51
C SER A 199 9.63 -12.88 3.84
N LYS A 200 8.32 -12.96 4.17
CA LYS A 200 7.67 -14.25 4.42
C LYS A 200 7.71 -15.19 3.21
N THR A 201 7.60 -14.66 1.99
CA THR A 201 7.71 -15.44 0.74
C THR A 201 9.11 -16.03 0.53
N GLU A 202 10.15 -15.26 0.83
CA GLU A 202 11.53 -15.74 0.75
C GLU A 202 11.80 -16.83 1.79
N LEU A 203 11.30 -16.68 3.02
CA LEU A 203 11.37 -17.74 4.03
C LEU A 203 10.70 -19.02 3.53
N THR A 204 9.44 -18.94 3.06
CA THR A 204 8.71 -20.10 2.53
C THR A 204 9.49 -20.78 1.39
N THR A 205 10.12 -19.99 0.53
CA THR A 205 10.92 -20.52 -0.58
C THR A 205 12.18 -21.25 -0.07
N PHE A 206 12.87 -20.69 0.94
CA PHE A 206 13.99 -21.35 1.61
C PHE A 206 13.55 -22.66 2.28
N LEU A 207 12.45 -22.62 3.02
CA LEU A 207 11.91 -23.78 3.72
C LEU A 207 11.53 -24.91 2.75
N ASN A 208 10.85 -24.59 1.66
CA ASN A 208 10.50 -25.55 0.61
C ASN A 208 11.72 -26.12 -0.10
N TRP A 209 12.73 -25.29 -0.38
CA TRP A 209 14.01 -25.76 -0.92
C TRP A 209 14.66 -26.78 0.00
N TYR A 210 14.71 -26.48 1.31
CA TYR A 210 15.31 -27.37 2.29
C TYR A 210 14.58 -28.72 2.32
N ASP A 211 13.25 -28.72 2.40
CA ASP A 211 12.44 -29.94 2.48
C ASP A 211 12.52 -30.76 1.19
N THR A 212 12.54 -30.10 0.03
CA THR A 212 12.75 -30.77 -1.27
C THR A 212 14.11 -31.46 -1.30
N LYS A 213 15.15 -30.79 -0.79
CA LYS A 213 16.50 -31.35 -0.76
C LYS A 213 16.65 -32.50 0.23
N ALA A 214 16.01 -32.41 1.38
CA ALA A 214 15.96 -33.49 2.35
C ALA A 214 15.18 -34.72 1.85
N ALA A 215 14.23 -34.52 0.95
CA ALA A 215 13.55 -35.61 0.21
C ALA A 215 14.40 -36.16 -0.96
N VAL A 216 15.70 -35.89 -0.99
CA VAL A 216 16.68 -36.34 -2.01
C VAL A 216 16.43 -35.74 -3.40
N ALA A 217 15.70 -34.62 -3.51
CA ALA A 217 15.40 -33.95 -4.77
C ALA A 217 15.93 -32.51 -4.82
N GLY A 218 16.10 -31.92 -6.01
CA GLY A 218 16.43 -30.50 -6.13
C GLY A 218 17.89 -30.11 -5.76
N PRO A 219 18.19 -28.80 -5.73
CA PRO A 219 19.56 -28.30 -5.72
C PRO A 219 20.22 -28.40 -4.35
N VAL A 220 21.51 -28.74 -4.33
CA VAL A 220 22.35 -28.83 -3.10
C VAL A 220 22.59 -27.47 -2.42
N LYS A 221 22.26 -26.37 -3.10
CA LYS A 221 22.60 -25.01 -2.69
C LYS A 221 21.38 -24.09 -2.80
N TYR A 222 21.17 -23.25 -1.79
CA TYR A 222 20.25 -22.11 -1.83
C TYR A 222 21.02 -20.81 -1.90
N THR A 223 20.57 -19.83 -2.69
CA THR A 223 21.23 -18.52 -2.79
C THR A 223 20.27 -17.41 -2.39
N PHE A 224 20.59 -16.72 -1.28
CA PHE A 224 19.96 -15.45 -0.95
C PHE A 224 20.58 -14.34 -1.79
N THR A 225 19.74 -13.50 -2.39
CA THR A 225 20.17 -12.34 -3.18
C THR A 225 19.70 -11.06 -2.48
N ASN A 226 20.55 -10.03 -2.44
CA ASN A 226 20.24 -8.69 -1.89
C ASN A 226 19.94 -8.64 -0.39
N GLN A 227 20.40 -9.63 0.37
CA GLN A 227 20.30 -9.68 1.82
C GLN A 227 21.62 -9.12 2.40
N HIS A 228 21.55 -7.98 3.10
CA HIS A 228 22.67 -7.18 3.68
C HIS A 228 23.36 -6.16 2.76
N LEU A 229 22.65 -5.11 2.37
CA LEU A 229 23.27 -3.90 1.81
C LEU A 229 23.88 -3.04 2.95
N LYS A 230 25.10 -3.39 3.39
CA LYS A 230 26.02 -2.42 4.00
C LYS A 230 27.03 -2.02 2.92
N GLY A 231 26.96 -0.76 2.45
CA GLY A 231 27.80 -0.22 1.36
C GLY A 231 27.14 -0.21 -0.02
N SER A 232 27.70 0.55 -0.96
CA SER A 232 27.17 0.81 -2.32
C SER A 232 27.37 -0.37 -3.29
N PHE A 233 26.85 -1.55 -2.97
CA PHE A 233 26.92 -2.73 -3.84
C PHE A 233 25.62 -2.91 -4.63
N LEU A 234 25.71 -3.24 -5.93
CA LEU A 234 24.54 -3.46 -6.80
C LEU A 234 23.79 -4.76 -6.48
N ALA A 235 24.47 -5.76 -5.92
CA ALA A 235 23.88 -6.98 -5.37
C ALA A 235 24.89 -7.70 -4.47
N ARG A 236 24.41 -8.37 -3.41
CA ARG A 236 25.19 -9.34 -2.62
C ARG A 236 24.49 -10.69 -2.64
N LYS A 237 25.24 -11.75 -2.98
CA LYS A 237 24.72 -13.12 -3.03
C LYS A 237 25.43 -13.96 -1.97
N ASN A 238 24.67 -14.61 -1.09
CA ASN A 238 25.17 -15.54 -0.09
C ASN A 238 24.53 -16.91 -0.33
N SER A 239 25.35 -17.94 -0.40
CA SER A 239 24.89 -19.31 -0.68
C SER A 239 25.00 -20.19 0.55
N LEU A 240 23.95 -20.96 0.84
CA LEU A 240 23.95 -22.02 1.83
C LEU A 240 24.02 -23.38 1.14
N ILE A 241 24.83 -24.29 1.69
CA ILE A 241 24.91 -25.69 1.24
C ILE A 241 24.10 -26.55 2.19
N PHE A 242 23.17 -27.35 1.66
CA PHE A 242 22.21 -28.14 2.43
C PHE A 242 22.87 -28.96 3.55
N ASP A 243 23.87 -29.78 3.23
CA ASP A 243 24.51 -30.69 4.19
C ASP A 243 25.30 -29.97 5.31
N LYS A 244 25.60 -28.68 5.10
CA LYS A 244 26.37 -27.85 6.03
C LYS A 244 25.50 -27.13 7.04
N ILE A 245 24.17 -27.16 6.91
CA ILE A 245 23.26 -26.56 7.88
C ILE A 245 23.05 -27.58 9.03
N ILE A 246 23.40 -27.21 10.26
CA ILE A 246 23.11 -27.99 11.47
C ILE A 246 21.68 -27.72 11.95
N LYS A 247 21.36 -26.44 12.13
CA LYS A 247 20.06 -25.97 12.62
C LYS A 247 19.77 -24.59 12.08
N PHE A 248 18.52 -24.17 12.15
CA PHE A 248 18.15 -22.79 11.89
C PHE A 248 17.00 -22.37 12.81
N LYS A 249 16.90 -21.07 13.05
CA LYS A 249 15.78 -20.46 13.76
C LYS A 249 15.29 -19.28 12.94
N TYR A 250 14.04 -18.89 13.13
CA TYR A 250 13.53 -17.69 12.51
C TYR A 250 12.60 -16.89 13.42
N ASP A 251 12.88 -15.60 13.51
CA ASP A 251 12.14 -14.66 14.35
C ASP A 251 11.29 -13.74 13.44
N GLU A 252 9.97 -13.80 13.58
CA GLU A 252 9.07 -12.89 12.87
C GLU A 252 9.04 -11.52 13.57
N TYR A 253 9.05 -10.45 12.78
CA TYR A 253 8.87 -9.09 13.27
C TYR A 253 8.14 -8.22 12.25
N SER A 254 7.51 -7.15 12.74
CA SER A 254 6.94 -6.11 11.89
C SER A 254 7.93 -4.95 11.79
N VAL A 255 8.12 -4.37 10.60
CA VAL A 255 8.91 -3.13 10.42
C VAL A 255 8.17 -1.88 10.93
N SER A 256 7.19 -2.09 11.79
CA SER A 256 6.26 -1.09 12.29
C SER A 256 6.11 -1.27 13.79
N GLY A 257 6.26 -0.17 14.52
CA GLY A 257 6.43 -0.08 15.96
C GLY A 257 5.73 -1.19 16.74
N ILE A 258 6.57 -2.05 17.32
CA ILE A 258 6.35 -2.85 18.53
C ILE A 258 4.90 -3.32 18.69
N GLY A 259 4.53 -4.40 17.97
CA GLY A 259 3.53 -5.28 18.53
C GLY A 259 4.02 -5.68 19.91
N THR A 260 3.29 -5.31 20.97
CA THR A 260 3.63 -5.69 22.34
C THR A 260 3.79 -7.21 22.35
N PRO A 261 4.98 -7.75 22.70
CA PRO A 261 5.15 -9.19 22.77
C PRO A 261 4.10 -9.71 23.75
N THR A 262 3.16 -10.52 23.27
CA THR A 262 2.24 -11.21 24.18
C THR A 262 3.09 -12.21 24.94
N GLU A 263 3.49 -11.91 26.17
CA GLU A 263 4.22 -12.83 27.02
C GLU A 263 3.48 -14.17 27.04
N VAL A 264 4.13 -15.23 26.54
CA VAL A 264 3.56 -16.58 26.66
C VAL A 264 3.68 -16.90 28.14
N ALA A 265 2.57 -17.24 28.79
CA ALA A 265 2.55 -17.55 30.21
C ALA A 265 3.70 -18.51 30.56
N GLU A 266 4.41 -18.25 31.67
CA GLU A 266 5.41 -19.18 32.18
C GLU A 266 4.78 -20.57 32.31
N VAL A 267 5.45 -21.58 31.75
CA VAL A 267 5.03 -22.97 31.86
C VAL A 267 5.28 -23.41 33.30
N THR A 268 4.22 -23.46 34.12
CA THR A 268 4.33 -23.81 35.55
C THR A 268 4.44 -25.32 35.81
N ALA A 269 4.23 -26.17 34.79
CA ALA A 269 4.46 -27.61 34.79
C ALA A 269 4.61 -28.08 33.33
N GLY A 270 5.52 -29.02 33.05
CA GLY A 270 5.82 -29.42 31.67
C GLY A 270 6.93 -30.46 31.56
N THR A 271 7.44 -30.62 30.34
CA THR A 271 8.56 -31.54 30.03
C THR A 271 9.75 -30.71 29.54
N ALA A 272 10.88 -30.85 30.22
CA ALA A 272 12.17 -30.35 29.76
C ALA A 272 12.74 -31.35 28.75
N LEU A 273 12.99 -30.91 27.52
CA LEU A 273 13.56 -31.72 26.44
C LEU A 273 14.97 -31.22 26.15
N SER A 274 15.96 -32.11 26.26
CA SER A 274 17.36 -31.88 25.92
C SER A 274 17.68 -32.60 24.61
N ILE A 275 18.11 -31.87 23.58
CA ILE A 275 18.49 -32.43 22.29
C ILE A 275 19.98 -32.23 22.07
N THR A 276 20.73 -33.33 21.99
CA THR A 276 22.14 -33.31 21.59
C THR A 276 22.26 -33.40 20.08
N LEU A 277 22.91 -32.42 19.46
CA LEU A 277 23.14 -32.35 18.02
C LEU A 277 24.43 -33.06 17.61
N THR A 278 24.58 -33.34 16.31
CA THR A 278 25.77 -34.00 15.75
C THR A 278 27.09 -33.24 15.91
N ASP A 279 27.04 -31.95 16.25
CA ASP A 279 28.23 -31.15 16.60
C ASP A 279 28.54 -31.16 18.11
N GLY A 280 27.80 -31.93 18.90
CA GLY A 280 27.93 -32.06 20.35
C GLY A 280 27.27 -30.93 21.15
N LYS A 281 26.60 -29.96 20.51
CA LYS A 281 25.84 -28.95 21.23
C LYS A 281 24.52 -29.51 21.75
N VAL A 282 24.09 -28.99 22.90
CA VAL A 282 22.81 -29.35 23.53
C VAL A 282 21.85 -28.16 23.42
N GLU A 283 20.63 -28.42 22.97
CA GLU A 283 19.52 -27.46 22.96
C GLU A 283 18.47 -27.91 23.96
N GLU A 284 17.97 -26.98 24.78
CA GLU A 284 17.00 -27.26 25.83
C GLU A 284 15.68 -26.53 25.54
N PHE A 285 14.58 -27.26 25.68
CA PHE A 285 13.23 -26.75 25.47
C PHE A 285 12.35 -27.06 26.67
N ILE A 286 11.50 -26.11 27.06
CA ILE A 286 10.44 -26.35 28.04
C ILE A 286 9.12 -26.45 27.27
N LEU A 287 8.48 -27.62 27.33
CA LEU A 287 7.35 -27.97 26.49
C LEU A 287 6.11 -28.32 27.33
N SER A 288 4.93 -28.08 26.76
CA SER A 288 3.73 -28.75 27.25
C SER A 288 3.79 -30.24 26.92
N ALA A 289 3.05 -31.07 27.66
CA ALA A 289 2.95 -32.50 27.35
C ALA A 289 2.46 -32.75 25.91
N ALA A 290 1.59 -31.88 25.39
CA ALA A 290 1.11 -31.98 24.01
C ALA A 290 2.24 -31.72 23.00
N ASP A 291 3.06 -30.70 23.23
CA ASP A 291 4.16 -30.32 22.34
C ASP A 291 5.31 -31.33 22.37
N TYR A 292 5.60 -31.89 23.55
CA TYR A 292 6.57 -32.99 23.69
C TYR A 292 6.11 -34.23 22.91
N ASN A 293 4.85 -34.65 23.09
CA ASN A 293 4.30 -35.79 22.34
C ASN A 293 4.28 -35.56 20.83
N ALA A 294 4.03 -34.32 20.39
CA ALA A 294 4.11 -33.95 18.98
C ALA A 294 5.55 -34.05 18.42
N PHE A 295 6.56 -33.66 19.21
CA PHE A 295 7.97 -33.83 18.86
C PHE A 295 8.34 -35.32 18.72
N VAL A 296 7.98 -36.16 19.70
CA VAL A 296 8.25 -37.60 19.66
C VAL A 296 7.57 -38.25 18.45
N ALA A 297 6.29 -37.95 18.22
CA ALA A 297 5.55 -38.48 17.07
C ALA A 297 6.18 -38.08 15.73
N TRP A 298 6.67 -36.84 15.61
CA TRP A 298 7.41 -36.40 14.44
C TRP A 298 8.72 -37.19 14.26
N HIS A 299 9.50 -37.34 15.33
CA HIS A 299 10.79 -38.02 15.30
C HIS A 299 10.61 -39.49 14.89
N ASP A 300 9.64 -40.18 15.49
CA ASP A 300 9.33 -41.58 15.20
C ASP A 300 8.83 -41.77 13.76
N ALA A 301 7.94 -40.90 13.29
CA ALA A 301 7.48 -40.92 11.90
C ALA A 301 8.67 -40.79 10.93
N LYS A 302 9.61 -39.89 11.24
CA LYS A 302 10.80 -39.67 10.41
C LYS A 302 11.80 -40.82 10.48
N SER A 303 11.99 -41.40 11.65
CA SER A 303 12.77 -42.64 11.82
C SER A 303 12.15 -43.82 11.06
N ALA A 304 10.83 -43.85 10.90
CA ALA A 304 10.11 -44.82 10.08
C ALA A 304 10.13 -44.50 8.56
N GLY A 305 10.83 -43.44 8.15
CA GLY A 305 10.97 -43.04 6.74
C GLY A 305 9.83 -42.15 6.22
N THR A 306 8.96 -41.64 7.09
CA THR A 306 7.81 -40.81 6.72
C THR A 306 7.86 -39.43 7.37
N GLY A 307 7.10 -38.45 6.90
CA GLY A 307 7.05 -37.13 7.53
C GLY A 307 8.25 -36.21 7.23
N PRO A 308 8.21 -34.98 7.77
CA PRO A 308 9.13 -33.91 7.39
C PRO A 308 10.53 -34.11 8.00
N ALA A 309 11.57 -33.63 7.31
CA ALA A 309 12.96 -33.74 7.77
C ALA A 309 13.32 -32.80 8.93
N ARG A 310 12.40 -31.92 9.31
CA ARG A 310 12.59 -30.91 10.35
C ARG A 310 11.37 -30.81 11.25
N TYR A 311 11.58 -30.37 12.48
CA TYR A 311 10.54 -30.00 13.44
C TYR A 311 10.71 -28.54 13.85
N THR A 312 9.60 -27.83 14.04
CA THR A 312 9.61 -26.43 14.48
C THR A 312 8.98 -26.33 15.86
N PHE A 313 9.74 -25.82 16.82
CA PHE A 313 9.25 -25.41 18.13
C PHE A 313 8.75 -23.98 18.06
N GLU A 314 7.48 -23.79 18.44
CA GLU A 314 6.79 -22.52 18.42
C GLU A 314 6.99 -21.77 19.75
N ASN A 315 7.49 -20.54 19.68
CA ASN A 315 7.68 -19.60 20.80
C ASN A 315 8.46 -20.10 22.04
N PRO A 316 9.67 -20.67 21.91
CA PRO A 316 10.46 -21.18 23.05
C PRO A 316 11.12 -20.06 23.89
N LEU A 317 10.35 -19.20 24.56
CA LEU A 317 10.76 -18.01 25.35
C LEU A 317 11.05 -16.74 24.52
N LYS A 318 10.27 -15.68 24.80
CA LYS A 318 10.30 -14.38 24.11
C LYS A 318 11.40 -13.47 24.68
N LYS A 319 12.49 -13.27 23.94
CA LYS A 319 13.48 -12.20 24.22
C LYS A 319 13.65 -11.31 22.99
N GLY A 320 13.26 -10.03 23.10
CA GLY A 320 13.41 -8.99 22.05
C GLY A 320 12.09 -8.46 21.45
N PRO A 321 12.13 -7.54 20.46
CA PRO A 321 10.95 -6.89 19.85
C PRO A 321 10.21 -7.80 18.84
N PHE A 322 10.34 -9.12 18.94
CA PHE A 322 9.83 -10.10 17.99
C PHE A 322 8.38 -10.50 18.31
N ILE A 323 7.56 -10.74 17.28
CA ILE A 323 6.15 -11.11 17.45
C ILE A 323 5.98 -12.64 17.61
N ALA A 324 6.90 -13.43 17.04
CA ALA A 324 6.96 -14.88 17.18
C ALA A 324 8.40 -15.38 16.98
N ARG A 325 8.80 -16.41 17.72
CA ARG A 325 10.09 -17.10 17.56
C ARG A 325 9.84 -18.55 17.19
N HIS A 326 10.61 -19.07 16.25
CA HIS A 326 10.53 -20.44 15.79
C HIS A 326 11.91 -21.05 15.80
N GLU A 327 12.11 -22.15 16.53
CA GLU A 327 13.37 -22.88 16.56
C GLU A 327 13.21 -24.20 15.82
N VAL A 328 14.12 -24.46 14.88
CA VAL A 328 14.00 -25.62 14.00
C VAL A 328 15.15 -26.58 14.24
N VAL A 329 14.79 -27.83 14.54
CA VAL A 329 15.71 -28.96 14.61
C VAL A 329 15.57 -29.84 13.37
N ILE A 330 16.69 -30.40 12.91
CA ILE A 330 16.78 -31.24 11.72
C ILE A 330 17.03 -32.67 12.17
N PHE A 331 16.21 -33.61 11.69
CA PHE A 331 16.25 -35.01 12.12
C PHE A 331 17.66 -35.62 12.00
N ASP A 332 18.29 -35.53 10.82
CA ASP A 332 19.63 -36.08 10.56
C ASP A 332 20.77 -35.39 11.32
N LYS A 333 20.45 -34.33 12.07
CA LYS A 333 21.40 -33.57 12.90
C LYS A 333 21.19 -33.80 14.39
N ILE A 334 20.22 -34.62 14.78
CA ILE A 334 20.01 -35.07 16.15
C ILE A 334 20.89 -36.30 16.39
N SER A 335 21.75 -36.23 17.41
CA SER A 335 22.57 -37.36 17.87
C SER A 335 21.84 -38.17 18.94
N SER A 336 21.19 -37.50 19.88
CA SER A 336 20.37 -38.09 20.95
C SER A 336 19.43 -37.03 21.53
N TYR A 337 18.39 -37.46 22.24
CA TYR A 337 17.58 -36.58 23.06
C TYR A 337 17.12 -37.30 24.33
N ASP A 338 16.87 -36.53 25.38
CA ASP A 338 16.37 -36.98 26.68
C ASP A 338 15.34 -35.99 27.22
N SER A 339 14.49 -36.44 28.16
CA SER A 339 13.42 -35.61 28.69
C SER A 339 13.22 -35.81 30.19
N GLU A 340 12.95 -34.72 30.90
CA GLU A 340 12.62 -34.71 32.32
C GLU A 340 11.28 -33.99 32.56
N ASP A 341 10.33 -34.65 33.22
CA ASP A 341 9.06 -34.03 33.59
C ASP A 341 9.19 -33.24 34.90
N PHE A 342 8.58 -32.06 34.97
CA PHE A 342 8.56 -31.21 36.15
C PHE A 342 7.16 -30.66 36.46
N ASN A 343 6.93 -30.41 37.75
CA ASN A 343 5.69 -29.89 38.33
C ASN A 343 5.94 -28.60 39.12
#